data_AF-A0A851IVI3-F1
#
_entry.id   AF-A0A851IVI3-F1
#
_cell.length_a   1.000
_cell.length_b   1.000
_cell.length_c   1.000
_cell.angle_alpha   90.00
_cell.angle_beta   90.00
_cell.angle_gamma   90.00
#
_symmetry.space_group_name_H-M   'P 1'
#
loop_
_entity.id
_entity.type
_entity.pdbx_description
1 polymer ?
#
loop_
_entity_poly.entity_id
_entity_poly.type
_entity_poly.pdbx_seq_one_letter_code
_entity_poly.pdbx_strand_id
1 'polypeptide(L)'
;MKKSIFALFAISMTMFAAGESKKVHEVTAKLQKDSYCNVPKEDGEFKKVDGKDYSRMDVNFEKCVFDGETYENVKVGVIVKDIEKAKKYLKKYKYMHLKAGRNLVYNSSDNSYYYTGSWAFNNDKAYPTVFDGK
;
A
#
# COMPACT_ATOMS: atom_id res chain seq x y z
N MET A 1 -4.22 19.78 45.86
CA MET A 1 -3.88 18.54 45.12
C MET A 1 -3.29 18.92 43.77
N LYS A 2 -2.22 18.22 43.37
CA LYS A 2 -1.21 18.65 42.40
C LYS A 2 -1.76 18.81 40.97
N LYS A 3 -1.34 19.90 40.32
CA LYS A 3 -1.54 20.21 38.91
C LYS A 3 -0.85 19.15 38.05
N SER A 4 -1.59 18.40 37.24
CA SER A 4 -1.00 17.48 36.27
C SER A 4 -0.77 18.23 34.96
N ILE A 5 0.48 18.66 34.79
CA ILE A 5 1.05 19.11 33.51
C ILE A 5 1.05 17.89 32.59
N PHE A 6 0.15 17.84 31.62
CA PHE A 6 0.35 16.95 30.47
C PHE A 6 1.44 17.57 29.61
N ALA A 7 2.63 17.01 29.78
CA ALA A 7 3.83 17.38 29.07
C ALA A 7 3.62 17.28 27.55
N LEU A 8 4.10 18.32 26.87
CA LEU A 8 4.28 18.39 25.43
C LEU A 8 4.92 17.09 24.92
N PHE A 9 4.21 16.36 24.06
CA PHE A 9 4.87 15.44 23.15
C PHE A 9 5.64 16.29 22.14
N ALA A 10 6.93 16.49 22.42
CA ALA A 10 7.91 16.91 21.44
C ALA A 10 7.98 15.81 20.38
N ILE A 11 7.20 15.97 19.31
CA ILE A 11 7.44 15.24 18.06
C ILE A 11 8.77 15.79 17.56
N SER A 12 9.84 15.03 17.80
CA SER A 12 11.16 15.30 17.26
C SER A 12 11.06 15.32 15.74
N MET A 13 10.94 16.51 15.16
CA MET A 13 11.32 16.74 13.78
C MET A 13 12.84 16.58 13.69
N THR A 14 13.29 15.35 13.44
CA THR A 14 14.63 15.13 12.91
C THR A 14 14.62 15.62 11.47
N MET A 15 15.08 16.86 11.30
CA MET A 15 15.41 17.41 9.99
C MET A 15 16.55 16.57 9.41
N PHE A 16 16.24 15.77 8.39
CA PHE A 16 17.27 15.15 7.56
C PHE A 16 17.55 16.08 6.38
N ALA A 17 18.81 16.50 6.29
CA ALA A 17 19.35 17.38 5.27
C ALA A 17 19.38 16.71 3.88
N ALA A 18 19.03 17.51 2.87
CA ALA A 18 19.47 17.43 1.47
C ALA A 18 19.65 16.04 0.84
N GLY A 19 18.54 15.50 0.37
CA GLY A 19 18.37 14.42 -0.61
C GLY A 19 16.88 14.16 -0.64
N GLU A 20 16.22 14.07 -1.79
CA GLU A 20 14.76 13.89 -1.88
C GLU A 20 14.28 12.85 -0.86
N SER A 21 13.74 13.32 0.26
CA SER A 21 13.37 12.46 1.36
C SER A 21 12.08 11.78 0.94
N LYS A 22 12.20 10.58 0.36
CA LYS A 22 11.04 9.75 0.04
C LYS A 22 10.23 9.61 1.32
N LYS A 23 8.98 10.09 1.32
CA LYS A 23 8.07 9.88 2.45
C LYS A 23 7.94 8.38 2.68
N VAL A 24 8.31 7.90 3.86
CA VAL A 24 8.21 6.49 4.25
C VAL A 24 7.62 6.41 5.65
N HIS A 25 6.96 5.30 5.95
CA HIS A 25 6.45 5.04 7.29
C HIS A 25 7.51 4.41 8.18
N GLU A 26 7.38 4.52 9.51
CA GLU A 26 8.26 3.79 10.42
C GLU A 26 7.85 2.32 10.59
N VAL A 27 6.53 2.02 10.62
CA VAL A 27 6.03 0.67 10.92
C VAL A 27 4.79 0.28 10.09
N THR A 28 3.76 1.12 10.05
CA THR A 28 2.52 0.83 9.31
C THR A 28 1.91 2.06 8.69
N ALA A 29 1.26 1.91 7.54
CA ALA A 29 0.42 2.95 6.95
C ALA A 29 -1.08 2.60 7.09
N LYS A 30 -1.91 3.57 7.46
CA LYS A 30 -3.35 3.36 7.57
C LYS A 30 -4.02 3.45 6.21
N LEU A 31 -4.84 2.46 5.88
CA LEU A 31 -5.71 2.52 4.71
C LEU A 31 -7.03 3.19 5.08
N GLN A 32 -7.22 4.38 4.54
CA GLN A 32 -8.46 5.13 4.63
C GLN A 32 -9.35 4.79 3.43
N LYS A 33 -10.60 5.28 3.44
CA LYS A 33 -11.49 5.16 2.28
C LYS A 33 -10.79 5.75 1.04
N ASP A 34 -10.94 5.09 -0.10
CA ASP A 34 -10.35 5.50 -1.38
C ASP A 34 -8.81 5.48 -1.39
N SER A 35 -8.19 4.61 -0.57
CA SER A 35 -6.76 4.33 -0.70
C SER A 35 -6.47 3.51 -1.96
N TYR A 36 -5.60 4.02 -2.83
CA TYR A 36 -5.28 3.40 -4.10
C TYR A 36 -3.81 3.55 -4.48
N CYS A 37 -3.34 2.71 -5.39
CA CYS A 37 -2.11 2.87 -6.15
C CYS A 37 -2.45 3.00 -7.64
N ASN A 38 -1.64 3.76 -8.38
CA ASN A 38 -1.83 3.94 -9.82
C ASN A 38 -1.46 2.69 -10.63
N VAL A 39 -1.49 2.75 -11.96
CA VAL A 39 -1.12 1.59 -12.78
C VAL A 39 0.37 1.31 -12.62
N PRO A 40 0.74 0.07 -12.32
CA PRO A 40 2.12 -0.36 -12.43
C PRO A 40 2.46 -0.60 -13.90
N LYS A 41 3.60 -0.09 -14.35
CA LYS A 41 4.00 -0.21 -15.76
C LYS A 41 4.37 -1.64 -16.17
N GLU A 42 4.62 -2.53 -15.21
CA GLU A 42 5.11 -3.89 -15.43
C GLU A 42 4.39 -4.90 -14.55
N ASP A 43 4.36 -6.17 -15.01
CA ASP A 43 3.90 -7.31 -14.22
C ASP A 43 4.84 -7.44 -13.00
N GLY A 44 4.30 -7.32 -11.78
CA GLY A 44 5.06 -7.51 -10.55
C GLY A 44 5.62 -8.93 -10.41
N GLU A 45 6.61 -9.13 -9.53
CA GLU A 45 7.13 -10.48 -9.24
C GLU A 45 6.07 -11.29 -8.49
N PHE A 46 5.71 -12.46 -9.04
CA PHE A 46 4.82 -13.43 -8.39
C PHE A 46 5.65 -14.46 -7.64
N LYS A 47 5.62 -14.41 -6.32
CA LYS A 47 6.30 -15.34 -5.42
C LYS A 47 5.29 -16.30 -4.82
N LYS A 48 5.38 -17.59 -5.15
CA LYS A 48 4.56 -18.62 -4.50
C LYS A 48 4.89 -18.63 -3.00
N VAL A 49 3.88 -18.70 -2.15
CA VAL A 49 4.10 -18.82 -0.71
C VAL A 49 4.09 -20.30 -0.35
N ASP A 50 5.18 -20.78 0.23
CA ASP A 50 5.35 -22.21 0.55
C ASP A 50 4.23 -22.73 1.44
N GLY A 51 3.68 -23.89 1.07
CA GLY A 51 2.57 -24.53 1.78
C GLY A 51 1.23 -23.80 1.68
N LYS A 52 1.08 -22.82 0.77
CA LYS A 52 -0.16 -22.06 0.56
C LYS A 52 -0.67 -22.17 -0.88
N ASP A 53 -1.97 -21.99 -1.04
CA ASP A 53 -2.70 -21.98 -2.32
C ASP A 53 -2.69 -20.60 -3.01
N TYR A 54 -1.83 -19.69 -2.56
CA TYR A 54 -1.74 -18.33 -3.08
C TYR A 54 -0.29 -17.90 -3.30
N SER A 55 -0.14 -16.92 -4.18
CA SER A 55 1.11 -16.22 -4.44
C SER A 55 1.05 -14.81 -3.86
N ARG A 56 2.21 -14.26 -3.54
CA ARG A 56 2.40 -12.83 -3.31
C ARG A 56 2.79 -12.18 -4.62
N MET A 57 2.15 -11.07 -4.97
CA MET A 57 2.45 -10.26 -6.14
C MET A 57 3.04 -8.93 -5.66
N ASP A 58 4.34 -8.72 -5.88
CA ASP A 58 5.05 -7.50 -5.55
C ASP A 58 5.02 -6.53 -6.72
N VAL A 59 4.31 -5.42 -6.59
CA VAL A 59 4.07 -4.49 -7.69
C VAL A 59 4.69 -3.14 -7.38
N ASN A 60 5.44 -2.59 -8.34
CA ASN A 60 6.01 -1.24 -8.26
C ASN A 60 5.04 -0.22 -8.85
N PHE A 61 4.62 0.73 -8.03
CA PHE A 61 3.70 1.79 -8.37
C PHE A 61 4.44 3.12 -8.39
N GLU A 62 4.16 3.96 -9.38
CA GLU A 62 4.75 5.30 -9.40
C GLU A 62 4.16 6.16 -8.29
N LYS A 63 2.86 6.00 -7.99
CA LYS A 63 2.14 6.77 -6.98
C LYS A 63 1.11 5.92 -6.23
N CYS A 64 1.11 6.01 -4.91
CA CYS A 64 0.04 5.51 -4.06
C CYS A 64 -0.50 6.62 -3.16
N VAL A 65 -1.78 6.56 -2.87
CA VAL A 65 -2.49 7.44 -1.94
C VAL A 65 -3.05 6.58 -0.81
N PHE A 66 -2.56 6.83 0.40
CA PHE A 66 -3.04 6.22 1.64
C PHE A 66 -2.65 7.11 2.81
N ASP A 67 -3.28 6.91 3.97
CA ASP A 67 -3.14 7.78 5.15
C ASP A 67 -3.32 9.29 4.90
N GLY A 68 -4.11 9.65 3.88
CA GLY A 68 -4.32 11.04 3.47
C GLY A 68 -3.12 11.69 2.76
N GLU A 69 -2.07 10.93 2.48
CA GLU A 69 -0.85 11.39 1.81
C GLU A 69 -0.62 10.71 0.45
N THR A 70 0.25 11.31 -0.36
CA THR A 70 0.76 10.72 -1.61
C THR A 70 2.20 10.25 -1.42
N TYR A 71 2.46 9.01 -1.82
CA TYR A 71 3.75 8.36 -1.79
C TYR A 71 4.18 8.01 -3.21
N GLU A 72 5.44 8.25 -3.54
CA GLU A 72 5.98 7.98 -4.87
C GLU A 72 6.94 6.79 -4.86
N ASN A 73 7.01 6.07 -5.99
CA ASN A 73 7.88 4.91 -6.19
C ASN A 73 7.68 3.83 -5.11
N VAL A 74 6.42 3.43 -4.91
CA VAL A 74 5.99 2.53 -3.83
C VAL A 74 5.89 1.10 -4.34
N LYS A 75 6.51 0.16 -3.63
CA LYS A 75 6.31 -1.27 -3.88
C LYS A 75 5.24 -1.81 -2.94
N VAL A 76 4.17 -2.42 -3.46
CA VAL A 76 3.13 -3.08 -2.65
C VAL A 76 3.02 -4.56 -3.00
N GLY A 77 3.19 -5.40 -1.99
CA GLY A 77 2.97 -6.84 -2.06
C GLY A 77 1.54 -7.21 -1.66
N VAL A 78 0.78 -7.82 -2.57
CA VAL A 78 -0.60 -8.28 -2.33
C VAL A 78 -0.75 -9.79 -2.52
N ILE A 79 -1.74 -10.40 -1.87
CA ILE A 79 -2.03 -11.84 -2.01
C ILE A 79 -2.89 -12.08 -3.26
N VAL A 80 -2.46 -13.00 -4.12
CA VAL A 80 -3.13 -13.37 -5.38
C VAL A 80 -3.35 -14.89 -5.42
N LYS A 81 -4.60 -15.31 -5.66
CA LYS A 81 -4.93 -16.74 -5.90
C LYS A 81 -4.87 -17.09 -7.38
N ASP A 82 -5.44 -16.24 -8.22
CA ASP A 82 -5.44 -16.37 -9.68
C ASP A 82 -4.46 -15.37 -10.31
N ILE A 83 -3.28 -15.86 -10.67
CA ILE A 83 -2.20 -15.06 -11.25
C ILE A 83 -2.60 -14.52 -12.62
N GLU A 84 -3.28 -15.31 -13.46
CA GLU A 84 -3.65 -14.90 -14.81
C GLU A 84 -4.69 -13.78 -14.79
N LYS A 85 -5.71 -13.91 -13.92
CA LYS A 85 -6.71 -12.88 -13.70
C LYS A 85 -6.07 -11.59 -13.16
N ALA A 86 -5.13 -11.70 -12.21
CA ALA A 86 -4.41 -10.54 -11.69
C ALA A 86 -3.58 -9.82 -12.78
N LYS A 87 -2.82 -10.56 -13.59
CA LYS A 87 -2.07 -10.00 -14.74
C LYS A 87 -2.99 -9.30 -15.74
N LYS A 88 -4.14 -9.91 -16.07
CA LYS A 88 -5.13 -9.31 -16.96
C LYS A 88 -5.68 -7.99 -16.40
N TYR A 89 -5.89 -7.93 -15.09
CA TYR A 89 -6.40 -6.72 -14.43
C TYR A 89 -5.36 -5.61 -14.34
N LEU A 90 -4.10 -5.93 -14.04
CA LEU A 90 -2.98 -4.98 -14.07
C LEU A 90 -2.86 -4.28 -15.43
N LYS A 91 -3.07 -5.03 -16.53
CA LYS A 91 -3.02 -4.49 -17.90
C LYS A 91 -4.27 -3.71 -18.30
N LYS A 92 -5.43 -4.01 -17.69
CA LYS A 92 -6.73 -3.43 -18.06
C LYS A 92 -7.06 -2.15 -17.30
N TYR A 93 -6.70 -2.07 -16.03
CA TYR A 93 -7.26 -1.07 -15.10
C TYR A 93 -6.24 -0.04 -14.64
N LYS A 94 -6.73 1.17 -14.35
CA LYS A 94 -5.90 2.32 -14.00
C LYS A 94 -5.43 2.38 -12.55
N TYR A 95 -6.13 1.70 -11.64
CA TYR A 95 -5.90 1.84 -10.20
C TYR A 95 -6.06 0.50 -9.51
N MET A 96 -5.12 0.21 -8.60
CA MET A 96 -5.25 -0.85 -7.60
C MET A 96 -5.74 -0.25 -6.29
N HIS A 97 -6.92 -0.65 -5.85
CA HIS A 97 -7.57 -0.21 -4.64
C HIS A 97 -7.27 -1.15 -3.48
N LEU A 98 -6.86 -0.59 -2.35
CA LEU A 98 -6.60 -1.35 -1.12
C LEU A 98 -7.76 -1.13 -0.16
N LYS A 99 -8.48 -2.20 0.23
CA LYS A 99 -9.65 -2.07 1.10
C LYS A 99 -9.27 -1.49 2.46
N ALA A 100 -9.99 -0.47 2.91
CA ALA A 100 -9.83 0.08 4.24
C ALA A 100 -10.11 -0.97 5.34
N GLY A 101 -9.56 -0.76 6.53
CA GLY A 101 -9.78 -1.61 7.71
C GLY A 101 -8.65 -2.60 8.02
N ARG A 102 -7.58 -2.62 7.21
CA ARG A 102 -6.29 -3.21 7.58
C ARG A 102 -5.17 -2.23 7.24
N ASN A 103 -4.11 -2.23 8.04
CA ASN A 103 -2.94 -1.40 7.77
C ASN A 103 -2.04 -2.07 6.73
N LEU A 104 -1.33 -1.25 5.95
CA LEU A 104 -0.15 -1.68 5.24
C LEU A 104 0.98 -1.87 6.24
N VAL A 105 1.65 -3.02 6.19
CA VAL A 105 2.84 -3.28 6.98
C VAL A 105 4.04 -2.78 6.18
N TYR A 106 4.80 -1.84 6.73
CA TYR A 106 5.99 -1.33 6.08
C TYR A 106 7.19 -2.22 6.37
N ASN A 107 7.97 -2.52 5.33
CA ASN A 107 9.26 -3.18 5.42
C ASN A 107 10.35 -2.18 5.00
N SER A 108 11.13 -1.74 5.99
CA SER A 108 12.21 -0.78 5.78
C SER A 108 13.41 -1.35 5.02
N SER A 109 13.58 -2.68 5.01
CA SER A 109 14.76 -3.32 4.39
C SER A 109 14.77 -3.18 2.87
N ASP A 110 13.59 -3.16 2.25
CA ASP A 110 13.42 -3.04 0.79
C ASP A 110 12.44 -1.94 0.38
N ASN A 111 12.09 -1.06 1.32
CA ASN A 111 11.12 0.03 1.16
C ASN A 111 9.80 -0.44 0.52
N SER A 112 9.29 -1.57 1.01
CA SER A 112 8.05 -2.18 0.49
C SER A 112 6.94 -2.14 1.52
N TYR A 113 5.71 -2.20 1.02
CA TYR A 113 4.50 -2.32 1.83
C TYR A 113 3.87 -3.67 1.57
N TYR A 114 3.44 -4.36 2.62
CA TYR A 114 2.75 -5.63 2.51
C TYR A 114 1.29 -5.49 2.93
N TYR A 115 0.39 -6.06 2.13
CA TYR A 115 -1.04 -6.00 2.35
C TYR A 115 -1.70 -7.38 2.25
N THR A 116 -2.34 -7.79 3.34
CA THR A 116 -3.04 -9.09 3.44
C THR A 116 -4.55 -8.98 3.30
N GLY A 117 -5.08 -7.76 3.15
CA GLY A 117 -6.51 -7.55 3.00
C GLY A 117 -6.99 -7.70 1.56
N SER A 118 -8.29 -7.49 1.35
CA SER A 118 -8.88 -7.49 0.01
C SER A 118 -8.42 -6.27 -0.78
N TRP A 119 -8.12 -6.47 -2.04
CA TRP A 119 -7.76 -5.42 -2.99
C TRP A 119 -8.60 -5.58 -4.26
N ALA A 120 -8.71 -4.51 -5.04
CA ALA A 120 -9.53 -4.46 -6.25
C ALA A 120 -8.83 -3.67 -7.36
N PHE A 121 -9.24 -3.86 -8.61
CA PHE A 121 -8.80 -3.02 -9.73
C PHE A 121 -9.97 -2.25 -10.32
N ASN A 122 -9.77 -0.97 -10.62
CA ASN A 122 -10.78 -0.13 -11.28
C ASN A 122 -10.13 0.99 -12.12
N ASN A 123 -10.90 1.64 -12.98
CA ASN A 123 -10.50 2.82 -13.73
C ASN A 123 -10.85 4.15 -13.03
N ASP A 124 -11.64 4.09 -11.96
CA ASP A 124 -11.95 5.22 -11.09
C ASP A 124 -10.98 5.28 -9.91
N LYS A 125 -10.71 6.49 -9.41
CA LYS A 125 -9.96 6.76 -8.17
C LYS A 125 -10.77 6.45 -6.92
N ALA A 126 -12.10 6.33 -7.02
CA ALA A 126 -12.95 5.86 -5.93
C ALA A 126 -12.94 4.33 -5.82
N TYR A 127 -13.03 3.81 -4.58
CA TYR A 127 -13.13 2.37 -4.35
C TYR A 127 -14.41 1.82 -5.01
N PRO A 128 -14.34 0.74 -5.81
CA PRO A 128 -15.51 0.23 -6.53
C PRO A 128 -16.61 -0.24 -5.57
N THR A 129 -17.87 0.15 -5.85
CA THR A 129 -19.06 -0.27 -5.09
C THR A 129 -19.53 -1.69 -5.41
N VAL A 130 -19.14 -2.22 -6.57
CA VAL A 130 -19.39 -3.61 -6.99
C VAL A 130 -18.05 -4.23 -7.38
N PHE A 131 -17.71 -5.38 -6.78
CA PHE A 131 -16.43 -6.02 -6.98
C PHE A 131 -16.53 -7.54 -7.12
N ASP A 132 -15.98 -8.06 -8.22
CA ASP A 132 -15.86 -9.50 -8.54
C ASP A 132 -14.45 -10.05 -8.26
N GLY A 133 -13.89 -9.75 -7.07
CA GLY A 133 -12.61 -10.29 -6.68
C GLY A 133 -12.59 -10.94 -5.31
N LYS A 134 -12.50 -12.27 -5.36
CA LYS A 134 -11.47 -13.03 -4.67
C LYS A 134 -10.89 -14.03 -5.66
#